data_AF-A0A934G403-F1
#
_entry.id   AF-A0A934G403-F1
#
_cell.length_a   1.000
_cell.length_b   1.000
_cell.length_c   1.000
_cell.angle_alpha   90.00
_cell.angle_beta   90.00
_cell.angle_gamma   90.00
#
_symmetry.space_group_name_H-M   'P 1'
#
loop_
_entity.id
_entity.type
_entity.pdbx_description
1 polymer ?
#
loop_
_entity_poly.entity_id
_entity_poly.type
_entity_poly.pdbx_seq_one_letter_code
_entity_poly.pdbx_strand_id
1 'polypeptide(L)'
;MMQLRVLIILGAVLVVLLTFMIGIVFGAIYSGNKFGEILMPFLSMAGTWAAGIGTLAAVMVALYIATQQARDVRLQGKLRSTHYAMVLVDELISRAKYQQRMLNDGGRPLAALYINTEVIMRRYEGLFQYELYEFLPGMILDSLKTLSARFFGLSVMDEVLKSGLNISKHDPLPANMESAKPICDELGHLIDDLELLSKKLYEFRFTFPENWHI
;
A
#
# COMPACT_ATOMS: atom_id res chain seq x y z
N MET A 1 7.74 28.77 -17.48
CA MET A 1 8.32 27.51 -18.01
C MET A 1 8.50 27.50 -19.53
N MET A 2 7.56 28.01 -20.34
CA MET A 2 7.65 27.97 -21.81
C MET A 2 8.83 28.78 -22.38
N GLN A 3 9.13 29.97 -21.83
CA GLN A 3 10.23 30.82 -22.32
C GLN A 3 11.63 30.25 -22.05
N LEU A 4 11.84 29.55 -20.92
CA LEU A 4 13.12 28.91 -20.60
C LEU A 4 13.45 27.78 -21.60
N ARG A 5 12.44 26.99 -21.99
CA ARG A 5 12.61 25.90 -22.96
C ARG A 5 12.97 26.43 -24.35
N VAL A 6 12.33 27.50 -24.80
CA VAL A 6 12.64 28.14 -26.10
C VAL A 6 14.06 28.69 -26.10
N LEU A 7 14.50 29.32 -25.01
CA LEU A 7 15.85 29.90 -24.91
C LEU A 7 16.95 28.82 -24.91
N ILE A 8 16.71 27.68 -24.26
CA ILE A 8 17.61 26.52 -24.28
C ILE A 8 17.73 25.94 -25.71
N ILE A 9 16.59 25.79 -26.40
CA ILE A 9 16.58 25.28 -27.78
C ILE A 9 17.32 26.23 -28.72
N LEU A 10 17.06 27.53 -28.63
CA LEU A 10 17.71 28.54 -29.46
C LEU A 10 19.23 28.58 -29.20
N GLY A 11 19.64 28.50 -27.93
CA GLY A 11 21.03 28.43 -27.53
C GLY A 11 21.74 27.18 -28.05
N ALA A 12 21.08 26.02 -27.98
CA ALA A 12 21.62 24.77 -28.53
C ALA A 12 21.82 24.84 -30.05
N VAL A 13 20.85 25.39 -30.79
CA VAL A 13 20.97 25.60 -32.25
C VAL A 13 22.14 26.52 -32.59
N LEU A 14 22.33 27.60 -31.82
CA LEU A 14 23.40 28.55 -32.04
C LEU A 14 24.79 27.94 -31.80
N VAL A 15 24.92 27.11 -30.76
CA VAL A 15 26.16 26.36 -30.46
C VAL A 15 26.49 25.38 -31.57
N VAL A 16 25.50 24.68 -32.14
CA VAL A 16 25.70 23.75 -33.27
C VAL A 16 26.17 24.48 -34.53
N LEU A 17 25.58 25.63 -34.84
CA LEU A 17 26.01 26.45 -35.99
C LEU A 17 27.43 26.99 -35.81
N LEU A 18 27.78 27.43 -34.59
CA LEU A 18 29.13 27.90 -34.28
C LEU A 18 30.17 26.79 -34.38
N THR A 19 29.91 25.60 -33.83
CA THR A 19 30.85 24.47 -33.92
C THR A 19 31.01 23.98 -35.34
N PHE A 20 29.95 24.01 -36.15
CA PHE A 20 30.00 23.70 -37.58
C PHE A 20 30.88 24.70 -38.35
N MET A 21 30.71 26.00 -38.12
CA MET A 21 31.52 27.05 -38.73
C MET A 21 33.00 26.96 -38.32
N ILE A 22 33.27 26.69 -37.04
CA ILE A 22 34.64 26.45 -36.54
C ILE A 22 35.26 25.23 -37.24
N GLY A 23 34.49 24.15 -37.42
CA GLY A 23 34.93 22.96 -38.17
C GLY A 23 35.30 23.26 -39.61
N ILE A 24 34.50 24.06 -40.32
CA ILE A 24 34.79 24.50 -41.71
C ILE A 24 36.07 25.33 -41.75
N VAL A 25 36.24 26.29 -40.85
CA VAL A 25 37.43 27.16 -40.80
C VAL A 25 38.70 26.36 -40.48
N PHE A 26 38.63 25.42 -39.54
CA PHE A 26 39.75 24.52 -39.24
C PHE A 26 40.13 23.63 -40.43
N GLY A 27 39.14 23.08 -41.14
CA GLY A 27 39.36 22.28 -42.35
C GLY A 27 39.93 23.06 -43.53
N ALA A 28 39.60 24.35 -43.62
CA ALA A 28 40.14 25.24 -44.67
C ALA A 28 41.59 25.69 -44.38
N ILE A 29 41.95 25.93 -43.12
CA ILE A 29 43.28 26.44 -42.71
C ILE A 29 44.33 25.33 -42.64
N TYR A 30 43.96 24.13 -42.20
CA TYR A 30 44.87 22.99 -42.05
C TYR A 30 44.58 21.93 -43.14
N SER A 31 45.18 22.08 -44.33
CA SER A 31 45.12 21.08 -45.39
C SER A 31 46.38 20.17 -45.36
N GLY A 32 46.18 18.85 -45.42
CA GLY A 32 47.26 17.84 -45.43
C GLY A 32 47.54 17.13 -44.09
N ASN A 33 48.65 16.38 -43.99
CA ASN A 33 48.97 15.45 -42.87
C ASN A 33 48.87 16.06 -41.45
N LYS A 34 49.02 17.38 -41.29
CA LYS A 34 48.93 18.06 -39.98
C LYS A 34 47.51 18.17 -39.42
N PHE A 35 46.48 18.04 -40.26
CA PHE A 35 45.09 18.05 -39.84
C PHE A 35 44.76 16.85 -38.94
N GLY A 36 45.21 15.65 -39.34
CA GLY A 36 45.02 14.42 -38.58
C GLY A 36 45.78 14.41 -37.25
N GLU A 37 46.98 14.99 -37.21
CA GLU A 37 47.84 15.01 -36.01
C GLU A 37 47.31 15.91 -34.89
N ILE A 38 46.59 16.99 -35.21
CA ILE A 38 46.08 17.95 -34.23
C ILE A 38 44.59 17.72 -33.93
N LEU A 39 43.79 17.41 -34.95
CA LEU A 39 42.34 17.31 -34.80
C LEU A 39 41.92 16.01 -34.11
N MET A 40 42.55 14.86 -34.42
CA MET A 40 42.17 13.58 -33.82
C MET A 40 42.35 13.56 -32.29
N PRO A 41 43.48 14.03 -31.72
CA PRO A 41 43.63 14.12 -30.26
C PRO A 41 42.62 15.08 -29.62
N PHE A 42 42.34 16.22 -30.27
CA PHE A 42 41.37 17.19 -29.75
C PHE A 42 39.94 16.66 -29.75
N LEU A 43 39.50 16.03 -30.85
CA LEU A 43 38.19 15.38 -30.94
C LEU A 43 38.05 14.23 -29.94
N SER A 44 39.11 13.45 -29.74
CA SER A 44 39.14 12.40 -28.73
C SER A 44 38.96 12.99 -27.32
N MET A 45 39.70 14.05 -26.98
CA MET A 45 39.58 14.73 -25.69
C MET A 45 38.18 15.33 -25.49
N ALA A 46 37.67 16.08 -26.47
CA ALA A 46 36.33 16.67 -26.42
C ALA A 46 35.23 15.59 -26.33
N GLY A 47 35.39 14.49 -27.06
CA GLY A 47 34.50 13.32 -27.01
C GLY A 47 34.45 12.67 -25.62
N THR A 48 35.60 12.51 -24.95
CA THR A 48 35.67 11.97 -23.60
C THR A 48 34.98 12.87 -22.57
N TRP A 49 35.15 14.19 -22.68
CA TRP A 49 34.46 15.15 -21.80
C TRP A 49 32.94 15.17 -22.05
N ALA A 50 32.51 15.18 -23.32
CA ALA A 50 31.11 15.12 -23.68
C ALA A 50 30.45 13.81 -23.20
N ALA A 51 31.15 12.67 -23.36
CA ALA A 51 30.72 11.39 -22.84
C ALA A 51 30.59 11.41 -21.30
N GLY A 52 31.58 11.98 -20.60
CA GLY A 52 31.55 12.10 -19.13
C GLY A 52 30.36 12.92 -18.61
N ILE A 53 30.05 14.06 -19.24
CA ILE A 53 28.88 14.87 -18.90
C ILE A 53 27.58 14.11 -19.21
N GLY A 54 27.52 13.43 -20.36
CA GLY A 54 26.39 12.60 -20.75
C GLY A 54 26.12 11.48 -19.74
N THR A 55 27.18 10.81 -19.26
CA THR A 55 27.07 9.78 -18.22
C THR A 55 26.55 10.35 -16.91
N LEU A 56 27.05 11.50 -16.46
CA LEU A 56 26.55 12.15 -15.23
C LEU A 56 25.07 12.54 -15.34
N ALA A 57 24.67 13.11 -16.46
CA ALA A 57 23.27 13.45 -16.72
C ALA A 57 22.38 12.19 -16.71
N ALA A 58 22.83 11.10 -17.36
CA ALA A 58 22.11 9.84 -17.36
C ALA A 58 21.98 9.24 -15.95
N VAL A 59 23.04 9.28 -15.14
CA VAL A 59 23.01 8.81 -13.74
C VAL A 59 22.03 9.65 -12.90
N MET A 60 22.02 10.97 -13.06
CA MET A 60 21.09 11.85 -12.35
C MET A 60 19.63 11.55 -12.72
N VAL A 61 19.35 11.34 -14.01
CA VAL A 61 18.01 10.95 -14.48
C VAL A 61 17.62 9.57 -13.95
N ALA A 62 18.54 8.59 -13.98
CA ALA A 62 18.30 7.26 -13.45
C ALA A 62 18.00 7.30 -11.94
N LEU A 63 18.75 8.10 -11.16
CA LEU A 63 18.51 8.28 -9.74
C LEU A 63 17.17 8.98 -9.47
N TYR A 64 16.83 9.99 -10.27
CA TYR A 64 15.54 10.66 -10.18
C TYR A 64 14.38 9.69 -10.43
N ILE A 65 14.47 8.87 -11.47
CA ILE A 65 13.46 7.84 -11.78
C ILE A 65 13.38 6.82 -10.63
N ALA A 66 14.52 6.33 -10.14
CA ALA A 66 14.55 5.36 -9.03
C ALA A 66 13.92 5.92 -7.75
N THR A 67 14.15 7.19 -7.43
CA THR A 67 13.53 7.84 -6.26
C THR A 67 12.02 8.03 -6.41
N GLN A 68 11.53 8.35 -7.61
CA GLN A 68 10.10 8.38 -7.89
C GLN A 68 9.47 6.99 -7.76
N GLN A 69 10.05 5.98 -8.41
CA GLN A 69 9.56 4.60 -8.33
C GLN A 69 9.51 4.09 -6.89
N ALA A 70 10.53 4.35 -6.08
CA ALA A 70 10.55 3.96 -4.68
C ALA A 70 9.42 4.63 -3.88
N ARG A 71 9.10 5.90 -4.16
CA ARG A 71 7.99 6.62 -3.53
C ARG A 71 6.65 6.01 -3.94
N ASP A 72 6.47 5.72 -5.23
CA ASP A 72 5.24 5.19 -5.78
C ASP A 72 4.92 3.80 -5.24
N VAL A 73 5.92 2.91 -5.21
CA VAL A 73 5.79 1.57 -4.61
C VAL A 73 5.39 1.66 -3.13
N ARG A 74 6.01 2.56 -2.36
CA ARG A 74 5.68 2.75 -0.95
C ARG A 74 4.25 3.27 -0.76
N LEU A 75 3.78 4.15 -1.63
CA LEU A 75 2.42 4.69 -1.57
C LEU A 75 1.38 3.63 -1.97
N GLN A 76 1.65 2.85 -3.02
CA GLN A 76 0.83 1.71 -3.40
C GLN A 76 0.75 0.67 -2.28
N GLY A 77 1.87 0.38 -1.61
CA GLY A 77 1.92 -0.48 -0.41
C GLY A 77 0.98 0.03 0.69
N LYS A 78 1.06 1.32 1.02
CA LYS A 78 0.16 1.96 2.00
C LYS A 78 -1.32 1.86 1.62
N LEU A 79 -1.65 2.17 0.37
CA LEU A 79 -3.03 2.12 -0.13
C LEU A 79 -3.57 0.69 -0.09
N ARG A 80 -2.80 -0.28 -0.57
CA ARG A 80 -3.17 -1.69 -0.59
C ARG A 80 -3.37 -2.23 0.82
N SER A 81 -2.44 -1.96 1.73
CA SER A 81 -2.55 -2.36 3.13
C SER A 81 -3.76 -1.73 3.83
N THR A 82 -4.01 -0.44 3.60
CA THR A 82 -5.17 0.25 4.16
C THR A 82 -6.48 -0.33 3.63
N HIS A 83 -6.59 -0.53 2.30
CA HIS A 83 -7.76 -1.13 1.68
C HIS A 83 -7.99 -2.56 2.16
N TYR A 84 -6.93 -3.36 2.25
CA TYR A 84 -7.01 -4.72 2.79
C TYR A 84 -7.53 -4.73 4.22
N ALA A 85 -7.00 -3.87 5.10
CA ALA A 85 -7.50 -3.73 6.47
C ALA A 85 -8.97 -3.30 6.52
N MET A 86 -9.39 -2.36 5.69
CA MET A 86 -10.80 -1.94 5.60
C MET A 86 -11.71 -3.10 5.23
N VAL A 87 -11.37 -3.85 4.18
CA VAL A 87 -12.16 -5.01 3.72
C VAL A 87 -12.26 -6.07 4.82
N LEU A 88 -11.16 -6.35 5.52
CA LEU A 88 -11.17 -7.31 6.63
C LEU A 88 -12.06 -6.83 7.79
N VAL A 89 -11.95 -5.56 8.17
CA VAL A 89 -12.76 -5.00 9.27
C VAL A 89 -14.24 -5.02 8.91
N ASP A 90 -14.61 -4.62 7.69
CA ASP A 90 -16.01 -4.65 7.23
C ASP A 90 -16.57 -6.09 7.16
N GLU A 91 -15.74 -7.07 6.77
CA GLU A 91 -16.10 -8.49 6.84
C GLU A 91 -16.31 -8.95 8.30
N LEU A 92 -15.43 -8.57 9.22
CA LEU A 92 -15.53 -8.91 10.64
C LEU A 92 -16.78 -8.32 11.27
N ILE A 93 -17.11 -7.05 10.99
CA ILE A 93 -18.35 -6.40 11.44
C ILE A 93 -19.57 -7.21 10.96
N SER A 94 -19.60 -7.55 9.68
CA SER A 94 -20.72 -8.27 9.07
C SER A 94 -20.93 -9.65 9.72
N ARG A 95 -19.84 -10.36 10.01
CA ARG A 95 -19.87 -11.68 10.66
C ARG A 95 -20.20 -11.61 12.14
N ALA A 96 -19.70 -10.61 12.86
CA ALA A 96 -20.05 -10.38 14.27
C ALA A 96 -21.55 -10.04 14.41
N LYS A 97 -22.09 -9.19 13.54
CA LYS A 97 -23.54 -8.90 13.45
C LYS A 97 -24.37 -10.14 13.12
N TYR A 98 -23.88 -11.00 12.22
CA TYR A 98 -24.52 -12.27 11.93
C TYR A 98 -24.57 -13.17 13.18
N GLN A 99 -23.45 -13.31 13.88
CA GLN A 99 -23.34 -14.10 15.11
C GLN A 99 -24.26 -13.60 16.22
N GLN A 100 -24.30 -12.29 16.44
CA GLN A 100 -25.18 -11.67 17.43
C GLN A 100 -26.66 -11.96 17.12
N ARG A 101 -27.07 -11.87 15.84
CA ARG A 101 -28.42 -12.25 15.42
C ARG A 101 -28.72 -13.74 15.63
N MET A 102 -27.76 -14.62 15.35
CA MET A 102 -27.94 -16.06 15.59
C MET A 102 -28.21 -16.38 17.07
N LEU A 103 -27.51 -15.68 17.97
CA LEU A 103 -27.66 -15.87 19.42
C LEU A 103 -28.96 -15.24 19.97
N ASN A 104 -29.37 -14.10 19.42
CA ASN A 104 -30.61 -13.42 19.81
C ASN A 104 -31.86 -14.16 19.30
N ASP A 105 -31.89 -14.47 18.00
CA ASP A 105 -33.09 -14.99 17.33
C ASP A 105 -33.22 -16.52 17.46
N GLY A 106 -32.10 -17.22 17.70
CA GLY A 106 -32.03 -18.68 17.70
C GLY A 106 -32.42 -19.31 16.35
N GLY A 107 -32.81 -20.58 16.38
CA GLY A 107 -33.34 -21.31 15.21
C GLY A 107 -32.32 -21.64 14.11
N ARG A 108 -31.04 -21.31 14.33
CA ARG A 108 -29.94 -21.63 13.41
C ARG A 108 -29.14 -22.83 13.93
N PRO A 109 -28.55 -23.66 13.04
CA PRO A 109 -27.73 -24.79 13.47
C PRO A 109 -26.53 -24.32 14.29
N LEU A 110 -26.23 -25.04 15.37
CA LEU A 110 -25.05 -24.78 16.20
C LEU A 110 -23.75 -24.82 15.37
N ALA A 111 -23.66 -25.68 14.36
CA ALA A 111 -22.52 -25.73 13.45
C ALA A 111 -22.26 -24.40 12.72
N ALA A 112 -23.30 -23.62 12.40
CA ALA A 112 -23.12 -22.34 11.73
C ALA A 112 -22.47 -21.30 12.66
N LEU A 113 -22.73 -21.37 13.97
CA LEU A 113 -22.12 -20.50 14.98
C LEU A 113 -20.62 -20.82 15.11
N TYR A 114 -20.31 -22.11 15.16
CA TYR A 114 -18.94 -22.61 15.19
C TYR A 114 -18.13 -22.17 13.96
N ILE A 115 -18.64 -22.47 12.76
CA ILE A 115 -17.96 -22.14 11.50
C ILE A 115 -17.76 -20.63 11.40
N ASN A 116 -18.75 -19.84 11.79
CA ASN A 116 -18.63 -18.39 11.75
C ASN A 116 -17.57 -17.87 12.75
N THR A 117 -17.52 -18.43 13.96
CA THR A 117 -16.51 -18.06 14.96
C THR A 117 -15.09 -18.39 14.49
N GLU A 118 -14.87 -19.58 13.92
CA GLU A 118 -13.58 -19.96 13.35
C GLU A 118 -13.14 -19.02 12.22
N VAL A 119 -14.07 -18.64 11.33
CA VAL A 119 -13.76 -17.72 10.24
C VAL A 119 -13.47 -16.31 10.77
N ILE A 120 -14.22 -15.83 11.76
CA ILE A 120 -13.96 -14.56 12.45
C ILE A 120 -12.52 -14.55 13.00
N MET A 121 -12.11 -15.61 13.70
CA MET A 121 -10.76 -15.72 14.27
C MET A 121 -9.68 -15.72 13.18
N ARG A 122 -9.84 -16.53 12.12
CA ARG A 122 -8.87 -16.58 11.00
C ARG A 122 -8.76 -15.25 10.27
N ARG A 123 -9.87 -14.51 10.13
CA ARG A 123 -9.87 -13.17 9.51
C ARG A 123 -9.23 -12.13 10.41
N TYR A 124 -9.44 -12.24 11.72
CA TYR A 124 -8.79 -11.40 12.71
C TYR A 124 -7.27 -11.56 12.70
N GLU A 125 -6.76 -12.78 12.58
CA GLU A 125 -5.32 -13.04 12.39
C GLU A 125 -4.76 -12.33 11.15
N GLY A 126 -5.57 -12.18 10.10
CA GLY A 126 -5.22 -11.41 8.90
C GLY A 126 -4.92 -9.93 9.18
N LEU A 127 -5.43 -9.37 10.27
CA LEU A 127 -5.11 -7.99 10.69
C LEU A 127 -3.73 -7.85 11.34
N PHE A 128 -3.02 -8.95 11.58
CA PHE A 128 -1.66 -8.96 12.15
C PHE A 128 -0.56 -9.19 11.10
N GLN A 129 -0.90 -9.08 9.81
CA GLN A 129 0.09 -9.19 8.75
C GLN A 129 1.16 -8.09 8.85
N TYR A 130 2.41 -8.43 8.57
CA TYR A 130 3.56 -7.55 8.69
C TYR A 130 3.37 -6.24 7.88
N GLU A 131 2.75 -6.36 6.70
CA GLU A 131 2.46 -5.26 5.79
C GLU A 131 1.50 -4.22 6.39
N LEU A 132 0.66 -4.60 7.35
CA LEU A 132 -0.20 -3.66 8.07
C LEU A 132 0.61 -2.86 9.10
N TYR A 133 1.55 -3.50 9.79
CA TYR A 133 2.43 -2.84 10.76
C TYR A 133 3.42 -1.87 10.12
N GLU A 134 3.85 -2.15 8.89
CA GLU A 134 4.77 -1.25 8.18
C GLU A 134 4.10 0.06 7.75
N PHE A 135 2.80 0.01 7.40
CA PHE A 135 2.14 1.09 6.68
C PHE A 135 1.01 1.79 7.43
N LEU A 136 0.39 1.15 8.43
CA LEU A 136 -0.67 1.78 9.22
C LEU A 136 -0.11 2.69 10.32
N PRO A 137 -0.81 3.77 10.66
CA PRO A 137 -0.43 4.67 11.73
C PRO A 137 -0.59 4.01 13.10
N GLY A 138 0.25 4.38 14.06
CA GLY A 138 0.26 3.82 15.41
C GLY A 138 -1.11 3.82 16.10
N MET A 139 -1.91 4.88 15.93
CA MET A 139 -3.26 4.96 16.54
C MET A 139 -4.23 3.88 16.03
N ILE A 140 -4.08 3.44 14.77
CA ILE A 140 -4.88 2.35 14.19
C ILE A 140 -4.36 1.01 14.72
N LEU A 141 -3.04 0.84 14.80
CA LEU A 141 -2.41 -0.34 15.37
C LEU A 141 -2.77 -0.52 16.86
N ASP A 142 -2.85 0.56 17.62
CA ASP A 142 -3.27 0.51 19.03
C ASP A 142 -4.74 0.14 19.17
N SER A 143 -5.60 0.59 18.25
CA SER A 143 -7.00 0.16 18.19
C SER A 143 -7.12 -1.33 17.87
N LEU A 144 -6.27 -1.85 16.96
CA LEU A 144 -6.19 -3.28 16.65
C LEU A 144 -5.72 -4.12 17.85
N LYS A 145 -4.78 -3.60 18.64
CA LYS A 145 -4.36 -4.24 19.90
C LYS A 145 -5.49 -4.29 20.92
N THR A 146 -6.26 -3.21 21.09
CA THR A 146 -7.40 -3.19 22.02
C THR A 146 -8.46 -4.24 21.63
N LEU A 147 -8.69 -4.46 20.33
CA LEU A 147 -9.58 -5.51 19.84
C LEU A 147 -9.14 -6.93 20.26
N SER A 148 -7.84 -7.18 20.43
CA SER A 148 -7.32 -8.53 20.74
C SER A 148 -7.89 -9.12 22.01
N ALA A 149 -8.12 -8.29 23.03
CA ALA A 149 -8.71 -8.72 24.28
C ALA A 149 -10.16 -9.22 24.09
N ARG A 150 -10.93 -8.60 23.19
CA ARG A 150 -12.32 -8.99 22.90
C ARG A 150 -12.41 -10.21 21.99
N PHE A 151 -11.52 -10.33 21.01
CA PHE A 151 -11.43 -11.54 20.18
C PHE A 151 -10.98 -12.76 20.99
N PHE A 152 -10.15 -12.57 22.03
CA PHE A 152 -9.85 -13.64 22.98
C PHE A 152 -11.09 -14.13 23.72
N GLY A 153 -12.04 -13.24 24.04
CA GLY A 153 -13.34 -13.63 24.58
C GLY A 153 -14.13 -14.54 23.64
N LEU A 154 -14.07 -14.28 22.33
CA LEU A 154 -14.69 -15.15 21.31
C LEU A 154 -14.00 -16.51 21.18
N SER A 155 -12.67 -16.59 21.34
CA SER A 155 -11.98 -17.88 21.31
C SER A 155 -12.30 -18.74 22.53
N VAL A 156 -12.49 -18.13 23.70
CA VAL A 156 -12.97 -18.85 24.89
C VAL A 156 -14.39 -19.37 24.66
N MET A 157 -15.26 -18.58 24.02
CA MET A 157 -16.60 -19.03 23.64
C MET A 157 -16.55 -20.23 22.68
N ASP A 158 -15.69 -20.19 21.66
CA ASP A 158 -15.50 -21.33 20.74
C ASP A 158 -15.11 -22.61 21.50
N GLU A 159 -14.20 -22.50 22.46
CA GLU A 159 -13.74 -23.64 23.27
C GLU A 159 -14.84 -24.18 24.19
N VAL A 160 -15.65 -23.30 24.80
CA VAL A 160 -16.81 -23.68 25.62
C VAL A 160 -17.90 -24.35 24.76
N LEU A 161 -18.14 -23.88 23.54
CA LEU A 161 -19.07 -24.49 22.61
C LEU A 161 -18.59 -25.88 22.14
N LYS A 162 -17.27 -26.07 21.97
CA LYS A 162 -16.65 -27.37 21.69
C LYS A 162 -16.74 -28.34 22.86
N SER A 163 -16.55 -27.86 24.09
CA SER A 163 -16.44 -28.72 25.28
C SER A 163 -17.77 -29.00 25.98
N GLY A 164 -18.73 -28.05 25.92
CA GLY A 164 -19.92 -28.04 26.77
C GLY A 164 -21.19 -28.58 26.11
N LEU A 165 -21.24 -28.69 24.78
CA LEU A 165 -22.45 -29.06 24.08
C LEU A 165 -22.32 -30.50 23.56
N ASN A 166 -22.87 -31.44 24.33
CA ASN A 166 -23.22 -32.80 23.87
C ASN A 166 -24.41 -32.77 22.88
N ILE A 167 -24.45 -31.72 22.05
CA ILE A 167 -25.50 -31.32 21.14
C ILE A 167 -25.00 -31.66 19.74
N SER A 168 -25.84 -32.33 18.95
CA SER A 168 -25.48 -32.65 17.58
C SER A 168 -25.25 -31.35 16.81
N LYS A 169 -24.25 -31.31 15.91
CA LYS A 169 -23.93 -30.16 15.05
C LYS A 169 -25.14 -29.59 14.29
N HIS A 170 -26.17 -30.42 14.11
CA HIS A 170 -27.41 -30.10 13.40
C HIS A 170 -28.52 -29.55 14.28
N ASP A 171 -28.39 -29.61 15.60
CA ASP A 171 -29.44 -29.15 16.48
C ASP A 171 -29.55 -27.61 16.39
N PRO A 172 -30.79 -27.09 16.32
CA PRO A 172 -31.02 -25.67 16.29
C PRO A 172 -30.68 -25.04 17.64
N LEU A 173 -30.06 -23.87 17.62
CA LEU A 173 -29.92 -23.02 18.79
C LEU A 173 -31.32 -22.70 19.36
N PRO A 174 -31.60 -22.98 20.65
CA PRO A 174 -32.85 -22.55 21.26
C PRO A 174 -33.02 -21.03 21.16
N ALA A 175 -34.24 -20.61 20.85
CA ALA A 175 -34.60 -19.18 20.81
C ALA A 175 -34.55 -18.57 22.21
N ASN A 176 -34.15 -17.30 22.32
CA ASN A 176 -34.09 -16.55 23.56
C ASN A 176 -33.25 -17.23 24.66
N MET A 177 -32.00 -17.59 24.36
CA MET A 177 -31.05 -18.00 25.40
C MET A 177 -30.73 -16.80 26.31
N GLU A 178 -31.42 -16.66 27.45
CA GLU A 178 -31.04 -15.67 28.47
C GLU A 178 -29.58 -15.85 28.91
N SER A 179 -29.07 -17.08 28.91
CA SER A 179 -27.67 -17.42 29.18
C SER A 179 -26.69 -16.90 28.13
N ALA A 180 -27.14 -16.59 26.90
CA ALA A 180 -26.30 -16.03 25.84
C ALA A 180 -26.25 -14.49 25.86
N LYS A 181 -27.08 -13.84 26.67
CA LYS A 181 -27.16 -12.37 26.75
C LYS A 181 -25.79 -11.69 27.01
N PRO A 182 -24.95 -12.17 27.96
CA PRO A 182 -23.62 -11.58 28.17
C PRO A 182 -22.71 -11.66 26.94
N ILE A 183 -22.85 -12.74 26.15
CA ILE A 183 -22.08 -12.94 24.91
C ILE A 183 -22.59 -12.00 23.82
N CYS A 184 -23.92 -11.81 23.72
CA CYS A 184 -24.52 -10.85 22.80
C CYS A 184 -24.11 -9.41 23.09
N ASP A 185 -24.00 -9.05 24.38
CA ASP A 185 -23.55 -7.73 24.83
C ASP A 185 -22.06 -7.51 24.47
N GLU A 186 -21.20 -8.50 24.73
CA GLU A 186 -19.78 -8.45 24.33
C GLU A 186 -19.58 -8.39 22.81
N LEU A 187 -20.39 -9.12 22.04
CA LEU A 187 -20.41 -9.01 20.59
C LEU A 187 -20.84 -7.61 20.13
N GLY A 188 -21.79 -6.98 20.84
CA GLY A 188 -22.19 -5.60 20.58
C GLY A 188 -21.02 -4.63 20.76
N HIS A 189 -20.31 -4.72 21.89
CA HIS A 189 -19.12 -3.90 22.12
C HIS A 189 -17.99 -4.17 21.11
N LEU A 190 -17.80 -5.42 20.69
CA LEU A 190 -16.86 -5.76 19.64
C LEU A 190 -17.24 -5.12 18.30
N ILE A 191 -18.53 -5.13 17.94
CA ILE A 191 -19.05 -4.48 16.72
C ILE A 191 -18.78 -2.98 16.78
N ASP A 192 -19.06 -2.33 17.91
CA ASP A 192 -18.83 -0.89 18.09
C ASP A 192 -17.34 -0.53 17.91
N ASP A 193 -16.44 -1.33 18.51
CA ASP A 193 -14.99 -1.12 18.39
C ASP A 193 -14.50 -1.35 16.95
N LEU A 194 -15.05 -2.34 16.24
CA LEU A 194 -14.75 -2.60 14.84
C LEU A 194 -15.28 -1.48 13.93
N GLU A 195 -16.47 -0.93 14.19
CA GLU A 195 -17.03 0.21 13.46
C GLU A 195 -16.19 1.48 13.68
N LEU A 196 -15.73 1.70 14.91
CA LEU A 196 -14.79 2.79 15.21
C LEU A 196 -13.47 2.61 14.46
N LEU A 197 -12.93 1.39 14.41
CA LEU A 197 -11.72 1.07 13.64
C LEU A 197 -11.94 1.30 12.14
N SER A 198 -13.08 0.85 11.60
CA SER A 198 -13.46 1.07 10.21
C SER A 198 -13.46 2.56 9.89
N LYS A 199 -14.13 3.38 10.73
CA LYS A 199 -14.13 4.84 10.57
C LYS A 199 -12.73 5.44 10.54
N LYS A 200 -11.84 5.05 11.46
CA LYS A 200 -10.44 5.51 11.48
C LYS A 200 -9.68 5.10 10.21
N LEU A 201 -9.92 3.90 9.69
CA LEU A 201 -9.31 3.43 8.44
C LEU A 201 -9.84 4.22 7.22
N TYR A 202 -11.13 4.54 7.17
CA TYR A 202 -11.70 5.40 6.13
C TYR A 202 -11.11 6.81 6.19
N GLU A 203 -11.05 7.43 7.38
CA GLU A 203 -10.43 8.75 7.57
C GLU A 203 -8.96 8.74 7.14
N PHE A 204 -8.20 7.71 7.52
CA PHE A 204 -6.83 7.55 7.08
C PHE A 204 -6.72 7.39 5.56
N ARG A 205 -7.63 6.63 4.92
CA ARG A 205 -7.68 6.50 3.47
C ARG A 205 -7.91 7.85 2.76
N PHE A 206 -8.74 8.73 3.31
CA PHE A 206 -8.99 10.06 2.74
C PHE A 206 -7.80 11.02 2.88
N THR A 207 -6.77 10.67 3.65
CA THR A 207 -5.52 11.45 3.66
C THR A 207 -4.64 11.22 2.41
N PHE A 208 -4.95 10.21 1.60
CA PHE A 208 -4.26 9.97 0.33
C PHE A 208 -4.96 10.74 -0.81
N PRO A 209 -4.21 11.41 -1.70
CA PRO A 209 -4.80 12.21 -2.79
C PRO A 209 -5.64 11.36 -3.76
N GLU A 210 -6.83 11.85 -4.13
CA GLU A 210 -7.86 11.18 -4.95
C GLU A 210 -7.41 10.69 -6.33
N ASN A 211 -6.28 11.19 -6.85
CA ASN A 211 -5.84 10.94 -8.22
C ASN A 211 -4.98 9.67 -8.40
N TRP A 212 -4.87 8.83 -7.37
CA TRP A 212 -4.18 7.55 -7.48
C TRP A 212 -5.16 6.46 -7.92
N HIS A 213 -5.33 6.38 -9.24
CA HIS A 213 -6.00 5.25 -9.87
C HIS A 213 -5.22 3.97 -9.55
N ILE A 214 -5.91 3.02 -8.91
CA ILE A 214 -5.51 1.61 -8.84
C ILE A 214 -5.70 1.01 -10.23
#